data_AF-A0A7V0W0V7-F1
#
_entry.id   AF-A0A7V0W0V7-F1
#
_cell.length_a   1.000
_cell.length_b   1.000
_cell.length_c   1.000
_cell.angle_alpha   90.00
_cell.angle_beta   90.00
_cell.angle_gamma   90.00
#
_symmetry.space_group_name_H-M   'P 1'
#
loop_
_entity.id
_entity.type
_entity.pdbx_description
1 polymer ?
#
loop_
_entity_poly.entity_id
_entity_poly.type
_entity_poly.pdbx_seq_one_letter_code
_entity_poly.pdbx_strand_id
1 'polypeptide(L)'
;QTTKDHIREIIDQMIIMGIKVLVLFSGHYPECQRDMVKEIAAEYNNKRTISIIPATDIDCLGEGDHAGVCETSFMLYLDKSLVDMTRIGEINYRDHGWKESNSPEFATARKGENDMIRLIQYFDSRIREYMRS
;
A
#
# COMPACT_ATOMS: atom_id res chain seq x y z
N GLN A 1 -15.02 -18.27 -5.23
CA GLN A 1 -14.39 -17.66 -4.04
C GLN A 1 -13.88 -16.28 -4.42
N THR A 2 -14.31 -15.22 -3.73
CA THR A 2 -13.86 -13.85 -4.04
C THR A 2 -12.64 -13.48 -3.18
N THR A 3 -11.83 -12.51 -3.63
CA THR A 3 -10.68 -11.98 -2.85
C THR A 3 -11.11 -11.51 -1.45
N LYS A 4 -12.30 -10.94 -1.33
CA LYS A 4 -12.87 -10.44 -0.07
C LYS A 4 -13.11 -11.56 0.93
N ASP A 5 -13.57 -12.73 0.48
CA ASP A 5 -13.85 -13.87 1.36
C ASP A 5 -12.56 -14.46 1.93
N HIS A 6 -11.50 -14.58 1.11
CA HIS A 6 -10.18 -15.02 1.60
C HIS A 6 -9.60 -14.07 2.64
N ILE A 7 -9.74 -12.75 2.46
CA ILE A 7 -9.22 -11.77 3.44
C ILE A 7 -9.97 -11.93 4.78
N ARG A 8 -11.29 -12.14 4.76
CA ARG A 8 -12.09 -12.38 5.97
C ARG A 8 -11.63 -13.65 6.71
N GLU A 9 -11.45 -14.75 5.98
CA GLU A 9 -10.98 -16.00 6.55
C GLU A 9 -9.61 -15.81 7.24
N ILE A 10 -8.69 -15.07 6.62
CA ILE A 10 -7.38 -14.76 7.23
C ILE A 10 -7.56 -13.93 8.52
N ILE A 11 -8.41 -12.90 8.50
CA ILE A 11 -8.67 -12.06 9.68
C ILE A 11 -9.24 -12.91 10.82
N ASP A 12 -10.18 -13.80 10.54
CA ASP A 12 -10.77 -14.69 11.54
C ASP A 12 -9.70 -15.59 12.18
N GLN A 13 -8.76 -16.12 11.40
CA GLN A 13 -7.62 -16.87 11.94
C GLN A 13 -6.72 -16.00 12.82
N MET A 14 -6.45 -14.76 12.43
CA MET A 14 -5.64 -13.83 13.24
C MET A 14 -6.32 -13.50 14.58
N ILE A 15 -7.65 -13.37 14.59
CA ILE A 15 -8.43 -13.19 15.83
C ILE A 15 -8.27 -14.41 16.74
N ILE A 16 -8.37 -15.62 16.20
CA ILE A 16 -8.18 -16.88 16.96
C ILE A 16 -6.78 -16.95 17.57
N MET A 17 -5.75 -16.49 16.84
CA MET A 17 -4.37 -16.39 17.33
C MET A 17 -4.17 -15.32 18.41
N GLY A 18 -5.18 -14.50 18.70
CA GLY A 18 -5.14 -13.46 19.73
C GLY A 18 -4.59 -12.11 19.26
N ILE A 19 -4.42 -11.91 17.94
CA ILE A 19 -4.01 -10.61 17.39
C ILE A 19 -5.06 -9.55 17.71
N LYS A 20 -4.60 -8.40 18.21
CA LYS A 20 -5.48 -7.29 18.64
C LYS A 20 -5.50 -6.11 17.69
N VAL A 21 -4.39 -5.86 16.98
CA VAL A 21 -4.27 -4.80 15.98
C VAL A 21 -3.71 -5.40 14.70
N LEU A 22 -4.39 -5.16 13.58
CA LEU A 22 -4.00 -5.63 12.26
C LEU A 22 -4.02 -4.45 11.28
N VAL A 23 -2.91 -4.27 10.55
CA VAL A 23 -2.88 -3.34 9.42
C VAL A 23 -3.24 -4.11 8.16
N LEU A 24 -4.33 -3.72 7.50
CA LEU A 24 -4.70 -4.23 6.19
C LEU A 24 -4.21 -3.23 5.14
N PHE A 25 -3.03 -3.50 4.59
CA PHE A 25 -2.32 -2.63 3.66
C PHE A 25 -2.48 -3.08 2.21
N SER A 26 -2.80 -2.15 1.31
CA SER A 26 -2.79 -2.35 -0.14
C SER A 26 -1.81 -1.39 -0.81
N GLY A 27 -0.92 -1.93 -1.65
CA GLY A 27 -0.09 -1.15 -2.58
C GLY A 27 -0.67 -1.07 -4.00
N HIS A 28 -1.96 -1.36 -4.16
CA HIS A 28 -2.63 -1.32 -5.47
C HIS A 28 -3.82 -0.36 -5.45
N TYR A 29 -3.89 0.45 -6.49
CA TYR A 29 -4.67 1.69 -6.53
C TYR A 29 -6.11 1.65 -7.10
N PRO A 30 -6.63 0.56 -7.72
CA PRO A 30 -8.03 0.54 -8.15
C PRO A 30 -8.97 0.84 -6.98
N GLU A 31 -9.90 1.78 -7.20
CA GLU A 31 -10.84 2.27 -6.19
C GLU A 31 -11.58 1.11 -5.50
N CYS A 32 -11.98 0.10 -6.26
CA CYS A 32 -12.64 -1.09 -5.73
C CYS A 32 -11.84 -1.85 -4.67
N GLN A 33 -10.50 -1.87 -4.76
CA GLN A 33 -9.66 -2.52 -3.75
C GLN A 33 -9.49 -1.65 -2.50
N ARG A 34 -9.37 -0.32 -2.69
CA ARG A 34 -9.32 0.65 -1.59
C ARG A 34 -10.60 0.61 -0.77
N ASP A 35 -11.75 0.57 -1.43
CA ASP A 35 -13.05 0.47 -0.80
C ASP A 35 -13.23 -0.89 -0.11
N MET A 36 -12.84 -1.98 -0.77
CA MET A 36 -12.89 -3.32 -0.18
C MET A 36 -12.12 -3.39 1.15
N VAL A 37 -10.90 -2.83 1.24
CA VAL A 37 -10.09 -2.80 2.46
C VAL A 37 -10.79 -2.00 3.57
N LYS A 38 -11.36 -0.83 3.24
CA LYS A 38 -12.11 0.01 4.19
C LYS A 38 -13.38 -0.67 4.69
N GLU A 39 -14.14 -1.30 3.79
CA GLU A 39 -15.36 -2.03 4.11
C GLU A 39 -15.08 -3.19 5.06
N ILE A 40 -14.04 -3.99 4.79
CA ILE A 40 -13.63 -5.09 5.67
C ILE A 40 -13.23 -4.53 7.04
N ALA A 41 -12.42 -3.48 7.09
CA ALA A 41 -12.01 -2.89 8.37
C ALA A 41 -13.22 -2.40 9.20
N ALA A 42 -14.19 -1.73 8.56
CA ALA A 42 -15.41 -1.28 9.24
C ALA A 42 -16.23 -2.45 9.79
N GLU A 43 -16.35 -3.54 9.02
CA GLU A 43 -17.07 -4.76 9.44
C GLU A 43 -16.51 -5.35 10.74
N TYR A 44 -15.19 -5.48 10.84
CA TYR A 44 -14.52 -6.10 11.99
C TYR A 44 -14.35 -5.17 13.18
N ASN A 45 -14.07 -3.88 12.95
CA ASN A 45 -13.95 -2.90 14.03
C ASN A 45 -15.27 -2.78 14.82
N ASN A 46 -16.42 -2.92 14.17
CA ASN A 46 -17.73 -2.93 14.84
C ASN A 46 -17.92 -4.12 15.79
N LYS A 47 -17.21 -5.23 15.58
CA LYS A 47 -17.30 -6.45 16.41
C LYS A 47 -16.46 -6.35 17.69
N ARG A 48 -15.56 -5.35 17.81
CA ARG A 48 -14.67 -5.09 18.96
C ARG A 48 -13.78 -6.27 19.40
N THR A 49 -13.53 -7.23 18.52
CA THR A 49 -12.63 -8.38 18.77
C THR A 49 -11.20 -8.12 18.29
N ILE A 50 -11.06 -7.24 17.30
CA ILE A 50 -9.80 -6.81 16.68
C ILE A 50 -9.96 -5.36 16.21
N SER A 51 -8.84 -4.64 16.18
CA SER A 51 -8.72 -3.34 15.52
C SER A 51 -8.03 -3.49 14.18
N ILE A 52 -8.75 -3.22 13.09
CA ILE A 52 -8.21 -3.21 11.73
C ILE A 52 -7.97 -1.78 11.30
N ILE A 53 -6.73 -1.52 10.86
CA ILE A 53 -6.28 -0.26 10.28
C ILE A 53 -6.27 -0.45 8.76
N PRO A 54 -7.27 0.07 8.01
CA PRO A 54 -7.22 0.06 6.56
C PRO A 54 -6.22 1.11 6.09
N ALA A 55 -5.34 0.75 5.17
CA ALA A 55 -4.38 1.69 4.61
C ALA A 55 -3.99 1.37 3.18
N THR A 56 -3.72 2.43 2.43
CA THR A 56 -3.02 2.38 1.15
C THR A 56 -1.77 3.26 1.21
N ASP A 57 -0.82 2.99 0.34
CA ASP A 57 0.33 3.86 0.07
C ASP A 57 -0.09 5.31 -0.25
N ILE A 58 -1.17 5.53 -0.99
CA ILE A 58 -1.75 6.88 -1.21
C ILE A 58 -2.11 7.58 0.11
N ASP A 59 -2.68 6.85 1.07
CA ASP A 59 -3.09 7.46 2.35
C ASP A 59 -1.89 7.98 3.15
N CYS A 60 -0.69 7.47 2.87
CA CYS A 60 0.56 7.93 3.47
C CYS A 60 1.32 8.95 2.62
N LEU A 61 1.41 8.73 1.31
CA LEU A 61 2.30 9.46 0.41
C LEU A 61 1.60 10.60 -0.34
N GLY A 62 0.26 10.61 -0.33
CA GLY A 62 -0.57 11.60 -1.01
C GLY A 62 -0.62 11.44 -2.53
N GLU A 63 0.28 10.63 -3.11
CA GLU A 63 0.44 10.41 -4.53
C GLU A 63 0.65 8.92 -4.80
N GLY A 64 -0.16 8.35 -5.69
CA GLY A 64 0.02 7.00 -6.23
C GLY A 64 0.16 7.10 -7.74
N ASP A 65 1.03 6.29 -8.32
CA ASP A 65 1.18 6.16 -9.76
C ASP A 65 1.25 4.70 -10.19
N HIS A 66 0.90 4.43 -11.45
CA HIS A 66 1.02 3.08 -11.98
C HIS A 66 2.36 2.94 -12.70
N ALA A 67 3.27 2.18 -12.10
CA ALA A 67 4.66 2.00 -12.52
C ALA A 67 5.41 3.33 -12.75
N GLY A 68 5.00 4.40 -12.06
CA GLY A 68 5.56 5.73 -12.25
C GLY A 68 6.76 6.02 -11.34
N VAL A 69 7.01 7.31 -11.10
CA VAL A 69 8.10 7.79 -10.24
C VAL A 69 8.05 7.21 -8.82
N CYS A 70 6.87 7.03 -8.22
CA CYS A 70 6.71 6.55 -6.86
C CYS A 70 7.04 5.06 -6.74
N GLU A 71 6.32 4.20 -7.47
CA GLU A 71 6.56 2.74 -7.45
C GLU A 71 7.98 2.39 -7.89
N THR A 72 8.50 3.06 -8.93
CA THR A 72 9.87 2.81 -9.40
C THR A 72 10.91 3.25 -8.37
N SER A 73 10.70 4.37 -7.67
CA SER A 73 11.62 4.82 -6.61
C SER A 73 11.67 3.83 -5.45
N PHE A 74 10.53 3.27 -5.05
CA PHE A 74 10.48 2.21 -4.03
C PHE A 74 11.30 1.00 -4.45
N MET A 75 11.10 0.50 -5.67
CA MET A 75 11.82 -0.68 -6.13
C MET A 75 13.32 -0.41 -6.29
N LEU A 76 13.71 0.78 -6.76
CA LEU A 76 15.13 1.18 -6.82
C LEU A 76 15.81 1.22 -5.45
N TYR A 77 15.06 1.50 -4.38
CA TYR A 77 15.55 1.44 -3.00
C TYR A 77 15.60 0.01 -2.46
N LEU A 78 14.53 -0.77 -2.64
CA LEU A 78 14.39 -2.12 -2.10
C LEU A 78 15.28 -3.14 -2.81
N ASP A 79 15.23 -3.16 -4.14
CA ASP A 79 16.04 -4.03 -4.97
C ASP A 79 16.19 -3.43 -6.37
N LYS A 80 17.30 -2.70 -6.56
CA LYS A 80 17.65 -2.10 -7.84
C LYS A 80 17.78 -3.12 -8.97
N SER A 81 18.08 -4.39 -8.68
CA SER A 81 18.26 -5.41 -9.72
C SER A 81 16.95 -5.79 -10.44
N LEU A 82 15.80 -5.45 -9.85
CA LEU A 82 14.48 -5.70 -10.41
C LEU A 82 13.97 -4.56 -11.31
N VAL A 83 14.71 -3.45 -11.38
CA VAL A 83 14.35 -2.28 -12.20
C VAL A 83 15.35 -2.11 -13.33
N ASP A 84 14.87 -2.23 -14.57
CA ASP A 84 15.65 -1.93 -15.76
C ASP A 84 15.08 -0.70 -16.48
N MET A 85 15.67 0.45 -16.17
CA MET A 85 15.28 1.75 -16.74
C MET A 85 15.53 1.82 -18.25
N THR A 86 16.38 0.95 -18.82
CA THR A 86 16.68 0.97 -20.26
C THR A 86 15.54 0.40 -21.11
N ARG A 87 14.56 -0.24 -20.48
CA ARG A 87 13.38 -0.84 -21.13
C ARG A 87 12.20 0.13 -21.25
N ILE A 88 12.34 1.35 -20.74
CA ILE A 88 11.32 2.39 -20.86
C ILE A 88 11.24 2.83 -22.33
N GLY A 89 10.06 2.73 -22.92
CA GLY A 89 9.79 3.18 -24.28
C GLY A 89 8.38 3.74 -24.45
N GLU A 90 8.08 4.24 -25.65
CA GLU A 90 6.80 4.89 -25.97
C GLU A 90 5.57 4.03 -25.65
N ILE A 91 5.68 2.70 -25.79
CA ILE A 91 4.60 1.77 -25.47
C ILE A 91 4.21 1.88 -23.97
N ASN A 92 5.19 2.01 -23.08
CA ASN A 92 4.95 2.10 -21.64
C ASN A 92 4.25 3.40 -21.27
N TYR A 93 4.62 4.51 -21.91
CA TYR A 93 3.96 5.80 -21.72
C TYR A 93 2.46 5.72 -22.05
N ARG A 94 2.09 4.99 -23.10
CA ARG A 94 0.68 4.77 -23.47
C ARG A 94 -0.03 3.83 -22.51
N ASP A 95 0.59 2.72 -22.15
CA ASP A 95 -0.01 1.66 -21.34
C ASP A 95 -0.23 2.09 -19.88
N HIS A 96 0.70 2.88 -19.33
CA HIS A 96 0.66 3.32 -17.94
C HIS A 96 0.20 4.77 -17.75
N GLY A 97 -0.05 5.49 -18.85
CA GLY A 97 -0.52 6.88 -18.81
C GLY A 97 0.50 7.85 -18.20
N TRP A 98 1.80 7.54 -18.34
CA TRP A 98 2.86 8.41 -17.83
C TRP A 98 2.88 9.76 -18.55
N LYS A 99 3.17 10.79 -17.77
CA LYS A 99 3.43 12.18 -18.15
C LYS A 99 4.72 12.61 -17.45
N GLU A 100 5.27 13.76 -17.81
CA GLU A 100 6.49 14.26 -17.14
C GLU A 100 6.35 14.27 -15.61
N SER A 101 5.18 14.62 -15.07
CA SER A 101 4.94 14.70 -13.63
C SER A 101 5.00 13.36 -12.88
N ASN A 102 4.80 12.23 -13.55
CA ASN A 102 4.80 10.89 -12.93
C ASN A 102 5.68 9.87 -13.67
N SER A 103 6.56 10.34 -14.57
CA SER A 103 7.44 9.46 -15.33
C SER A 103 8.42 8.74 -14.39
N PRO A 104 8.61 7.42 -14.56
CA PRO A 104 9.59 6.67 -13.78
C PRO A 104 11.03 7.16 -14.01
N GLU A 105 11.31 7.91 -15.07
CA GLU A 105 12.65 8.47 -15.34
C GLU A 105 13.11 9.47 -14.26
N PHE A 106 12.19 10.04 -13.49
CA PHE A 106 12.51 10.89 -12.33
C PHE A 106 12.71 10.09 -11.04
N ALA A 107 12.58 8.76 -11.08
CA ALA A 107 12.69 7.90 -9.92
C ALA A 107 14.13 7.82 -9.40
N THR A 108 14.28 7.80 -8.07
CA THR A 108 15.57 7.63 -7.42
C THR A 108 15.44 6.75 -6.19
N ALA A 109 16.48 5.97 -5.87
CA ALA A 109 16.53 5.18 -4.64
C ALA A 109 16.38 6.08 -3.40
N ARG A 110 16.93 7.31 -3.42
CA ARG A 110 16.77 8.27 -2.31
C ARG A 110 15.32 8.70 -2.10
N LYS A 111 14.53 8.87 -3.17
CA LYS A 111 13.09 9.12 -3.04
C LYS A 111 12.41 7.92 -2.39
N GLY A 112 12.69 6.71 -2.85
CA GLY A 112 12.13 5.47 -2.30
C GLY A 112 12.45 5.26 -0.82
N GLU A 113 13.68 5.56 -0.41
CA GLU A 113 14.10 5.52 1.00
C GLU A 113 13.28 6.50 1.85
N ASN A 114 13.17 7.76 1.39
CA ASN A 114 12.40 8.79 2.11
C ASN A 114 10.91 8.42 2.23
N ASP A 115 10.32 7.89 1.16
CA ASP A 115 8.92 7.48 1.15
C ASP A 115 8.68 6.25 2.02
N MET A 116 9.65 5.31 2.08
CA MET A 116 9.60 4.16 2.99
C MET A 116 9.63 4.59 4.46
N ILE A 117 10.50 5.56 4.80
CA ILE A 117 10.57 6.11 6.16
C ILE A 117 9.22 6.74 6.55
N ARG A 118 8.60 7.51 5.65
CA ARG A 118 7.28 8.12 5.88
C ARG A 118 6.20 7.05 6.11
N LEU A 119 6.22 6.00 5.30
CA LEU A 119 5.28 4.87 5.39
C LEU A 119 5.41 4.11 6.72
N ILE A 120 6.63 3.83 7.16
CA ILE A 120 6.89 3.22 8.47
C ILE A 120 6.41 4.12 9.60
N GLN A 121 6.72 5.42 9.55
CA GLN A 121 6.30 6.40 10.57
C GLN A 121 4.78 6.53 10.65
N TYR A 122 4.10 6.55 9.50
CA TYR A 122 2.64 6.55 9.42
C TYR A 122 2.06 5.31 10.13
N PHE A 123 2.55 4.11 9.80
CA PHE A 123 2.05 2.88 10.42
C PHE A 123 2.35 2.80 11.91
N ASP A 124 3.55 3.15 12.35
CA ASP A 124 3.90 3.17 13.77
C ASP A 124 2.96 4.11 14.56
N SER A 125 2.69 5.31 14.03
CA SER A 125 1.75 6.25 14.65
C SER A 125 0.34 5.66 14.76
N ARG A 126 -0.18 5.10 13.66
CA ARG A 126 -1.53 4.52 13.63
C ARG A 126 -1.64 3.31 14.55
N ILE A 127 -0.67 2.41 14.54
CA ILE A 127 -0.67 1.24 15.44
C ILE A 127 -0.69 1.68 16.91
N ARG A 128 0.14 2.67 17.29
CA ARG A 128 0.17 3.20 18.66
C ARG A 128 -1.15 3.84 19.09
N GLU A 129 -1.87 4.49 18.18
CA GLU A 129 -3.20 5.04 18.47
C GLU A 129 -4.19 3.93 18.84
N TYR A 130 -4.23 2.86 18.06
CA TYR A 130 -5.13 1.73 18.30
C TYR A 130 -4.72 0.85 19.49
N MET A 131 -3.44 0.80 19.84
CA MET A 131 -3.00 0.10 21.06
C MET A 131 -3.36 0.84 22.35
N ARG A 132 -3.69 2.13 22.28
CA ARG A 132 -4.09 2.95 23.44
C ARG A 132 -5.61 3.04 23.64
N SER A 133 -6.40 2.68 22.63
CA SER A 133 -7.88 2.67 22.67
C SER A 133 -8.42 1.36 23.23
#